data_AF-A0AAW8K970-F1
#
_entry.id   AF-A0AAW8K970-F1
#
_cell.length_a   1.000
_cell.length_b   1.000
_cell.length_c   1.000
_cell.angle_alpha   90.00
_cell.angle_beta   90.00
_cell.angle_gamma   90.00
#
_symmetry.space_group_name_H-M   'P 1'
#
loop_
_entity.id
_entity.type
_entity.pdbx_description
1 polymer ?
#
loop_
_entity_poly.entity_id
_entity_poly.type
_entity_poly.pdbx_seq_one_letter_code
_entity_poly.pdbx_strand_id
1 'polypeptide(L)' 'KGLDFNICPNIDLYTGLIYEMMGIEEDLFTPLFATARIAGWSAHRLEQIMDSKIMRPAYLYLDSNDLSYAPL' A
#
# COMPACT_ATOMS: atom_id res chain seq x y z
N LYS A 1 7.83 -20.44 8.42
CA LYS A 1 8.99 -19.53 8.55
C LYS A 1 9.45 -19.63 10.00
N GLY A 2 10.70 -20.04 10.24
CA GLY A 2 11.22 -20.41 11.56
C GLY A 2 11.50 -19.22 12.48
N LEU A 3 11.83 -19.53 13.74
CA LEU A 3 11.99 -18.62 14.87
C LEU A 3 13.18 -17.63 14.75
N ASP A 4 14.07 -17.79 13.77
CA ASP A 4 15.23 -16.91 13.50
C ASP A 4 14.97 -15.88 12.37
N PHE A 5 13.73 -15.39 12.24
CA PHE A 5 13.45 -14.32 11.28
C PHE A 5 13.86 -12.97 11.89
N ASN A 6 15.07 -12.52 11.56
CA ASN A 6 15.57 -11.21 11.99
C ASN A 6 14.82 -10.09 11.24
N ILE A 7 13.96 -9.37 11.95
CA ILE A 7 13.19 -8.24 11.40
C ILE A 7 14.01 -6.98 11.63
N CYS A 8 14.58 -6.44 10.56
CA CYS A 8 15.20 -5.12 10.61
C CYS A 8 14.10 -4.05 10.81
N PRO A 9 14.35 -3.02 11.64
CA PRO A 9 13.41 -1.92 11.77
C PRO A 9 13.23 -1.19 10.44
N ASN A 10 11.99 -0.83 10.12
CA ASN A 10 11.67 -0.01 8.97
C ASN A 10 12.05 1.46 9.22
N ILE A 11 12.04 2.25 8.15
CA ILE A 11 12.31 3.69 8.22
C ILE A 11 11.28 4.42 9.10
N ASP A 12 10.06 3.90 9.20
CA ASP A 12 8.98 4.47 10.00
C ASP A 12 9.32 4.55 11.49
N LEU A 13 10.12 3.60 12.01
CA LEU A 13 10.61 3.65 13.38
C LEU A 13 11.47 4.89 13.65
N TYR A 14 12.33 5.24 12.69
CA TYR A 14 13.24 6.38 12.83
C TYR A 14 12.54 7.70 12.53
N THR A 15 11.68 7.75 11.51
CA THR A 15 10.98 8.98 11.11
C THR A 15 9.94 9.40 12.15
N GLY A 16 9.24 8.47 12.80
CA GLY A 16 8.33 8.77 13.90
C GLY A 16 9.04 9.48 15.06
N LEU A 17 10.20 8.97 15.48
CA LEU A 17 11.01 9.58 16.53
C LEU A 17 11.49 10.99 16.14
N ILE A 18 11.92 11.17 14.89
CA ILE A 18 12.37 12.47 14.37
C ILE A 18 11.21 13.47 14.35
N TYR A 19 10.02 13.08 13.90
CA TYR A 19 8.86 13.97 13.87
C TYR A 19 8.39 14.36 15.26
N GLU A 20 8.45 13.45 16.23
CA GLU A 20 8.20 13.74 17.65
C GLU A 20 9.23 14.73 18.21
N MET A 21 10.52 14.54 17.93
CA MET A 21 11.58 15.48 18.31
C MET A 21 11.42 16.87 17.66
N MET A 22 10.81 16.94 16.48
CA MET A 22 10.50 18.19 15.78
C MET A 22 9.19 18.85 16.27
N GLY A 23 8.43 18.20 17.15
CA GLY A 23 7.16 18.70 17.66
C GLY A 23 6.03 18.68 16.62
N ILE A 24 6.10 17.81 15.63
CA ILE A 24 5.07 17.63 14.61
C ILE A 24 3.97 16.72 15.18
N GLU A 25 2.71 17.14 15.06
CA GLU A 25 1.56 16.32 15.47
C GLU A 25 1.45 15.03 14.66
N GLU A 26 1.05 13.93 15.30
CA GLU A 26 0.94 12.60 14.68
C GLU A 26 -0.02 12.59 13.47
N ASP A 27 -1.07 13.41 13.51
CA ASP A 27 -2.04 13.59 12.42
C ASP A 27 -1.38 14.09 11.11
N LEU A 28 -0.22 14.74 11.21
CA LEU A 28 0.53 15.28 10.07
C LEU A 28 1.53 14.27 9.47
N PHE A 29 1.74 13.10 10.08
CA PHE A 29 2.71 12.13 9.58
C PHE A 29 2.32 11.58 8.20
N THR A 30 1.05 11.22 8.04
CA THR A 30 0.53 10.69 6.76
C THR A 30 0.53 11.74 5.64
N PRO A 31 0.06 12.99 5.87
CA PRO A 31 0.21 14.07 4.90
C PRO A 31 1.67 14.35 4.50
N LEU A 32 2.60 14.34 5.46
CA LEU A 32 4.02 14.57 5.19
C LEU A 32 4.63 13.46 4.34
N PHE A 33 4.29 12.20 4.63
CA PHE A 33 4.66 11.07 3.79
C PHE A 33 4.08 11.21 2.37
N ALA A 34 2.80 11.55 2.25
CA ALA A 34 2.14 11.71 0.96
C ALA A 34 2.81 12.81 0.11
N THR A 35 3.13 13.97 0.69
CA THR A 35 3.79 15.06 -0.04
C THR A 35 5.15 14.65 -0.59
N ALA A 36 5.96 13.93 0.19
CA ALA A 36 7.22 13.36 -0.28
C ALA A 36 7.02 12.31 -1.39
N ARG A 37 5.92 11.54 -1.35
CA ARG A 37 5.66 10.45 -2.30
C ARG A 37 5.01 10.88 -3.61
N ILE A 38 4.32 12.03 -3.66
CA ILE A 38 3.63 12.54 -4.86
C ILE A 38 4.56 12.57 -6.08
N ALA A 39 5.81 13.00 -5.94
CA ALA A 39 6.77 13.05 -7.04
C ALA A 39 7.00 11.66 -7.67
N GLY A 40 7.20 10.63 -6.84
CA GLY A 40 7.39 9.26 -7.34
C GLY A 40 6.11 8.64 -7.87
N TRP A 41 4.94 8.92 -7.27
CA TRP A 41 3.66 8.48 -7.83
C TRP A 41 3.40 9.08 -9.21
N SER A 42 3.75 10.36 -9.38
CA SER A 42 3.61 11.06 -10.66
C SER A 42 4.55 10.48 -11.71
N ALA A 43 5.81 10.20 -11.35
CA ALA A 43 6.78 9.55 -12.23
C ALA A 43 6.30 8.17 -12.70
N HIS A 44 5.91 7.29 -11.76
CA HIS A 44 5.38 5.96 -12.12
C HIS A 44 4.08 6.04 -12.92
N ARG A 45 3.24 7.06 -12.66
CA ARG A 45 2.03 7.25 -13.45
C ARG A 45 2.35 7.61 -14.89
N LEU A 46 3.35 8.47 -15.12
CA LEU A 46 3.81 8.79 -16.47
C LEU A 46 4.41 7.57 -17.16
N GLU A 47 5.28 6.82 -16.48
CA GLU A 47 5.83 5.55 -16.99
C GLU A 47 4.71 4.57 -17.38
N GLN A 48 3.68 4.44 -16.55
CA GLN A 48 2.55 3.56 -16.83
C GLN A 48 1.71 4.06 -18.01
N ILE A 49 1.56 5.37 -18.23
CA ILE A 49 0.81 5.90 -19.39
C ILE A 49 1.56 5.64 -20.69
N MET A 50 2.90 5.59 -20.65
CA MET A 50 3.70 5.23 -21.82
C MET A 50 3.52 3.76 -22.23
N ASP A 51 3.26 2.87 -21.27
CA ASP A 51 2.86 1.49 -21.54
C ASP A 51 1.33 1.41 -21.74
N SER A 52 0.86 1.07 -22.93
CA SER A 52 -0.58 1.07 -23.26
C SER A 52 -1.38 -0.07 -22.60
N LYS A 53 -0.85 -0.68 -21.54
CA LYS A 53 -1.41 -1.85 -20.86
C LYS A 53 -2.22 -1.48 -19.62
N ILE A 54 -3.47 -1.92 -19.60
CA ILE A 54 -4.33 -1.85 -18.41
C ILE A 54 -3.95 -2.96 -17.41
N MET A 55 -3.91 -2.62 -16.12
CA MET A 55 -3.78 -3.59 -15.03
C MET A 55 -5.15 -4.24 -14.75
N ARG A 56 -5.37 -5.47 -15.25
CA ARG A 56 -6.62 -6.22 -15.03
C ARG A 56 -6.34 -7.62 -14.47
N PRO A 57 -6.20 -7.78 -13.15
CA PRO A 57 -6.05 -9.10 -12.54
C PRO A 57 -7.34 -9.92 -12.70
N ALA A 58 -7.20 -11.24 -12.83
CA ALA A 58 -8.31 -12.19 -12.81
C ALA A 58 -8.40 -12.84 -11.44
N TYR A 59 -9.63 -13.14 -11.01
CA TYR A 59 -9.89 -13.86 -9.76
C TYR A 59 -10.47 -15.22 -10.08
N LEU A 60 -10.03 -16.24 -9.34
CA LEU A 60 -10.63 -17.56 -9.36
C LEU A 60 -11.62 -17.64 -8.20
N TYR A 61 -12.90 -17.88 -8.52
CA TYR A 61 -13.92 -18.19 -7.53
C TYR A 61 -13.81 -19.67 -7.17
N LEU A 62 -13.67 -19.96 -5.87
CA LEU A 62 -13.42 -21.30 -5.34
C LEU A 62 -14.64 -21.94 -4.68
N ASP A 63 -15.78 -21.26 -4.68
CA ASP A 63 -16.97 -21.78 -3.99
C ASP A 63 -17.54 -22.98 -4.76
N SER A 64 -17.91 -23.99 -3.99
CA SER A 64 -18.42 -25.28 -4.47
C SER A 64 -19.93 -25.42 -4.28
N ASN A 65 -20.62 -24.34 -3.93
CA ASN A 65 -22.07 -24.36 -3.80
C ASN A 65 -22.73 -24.24 -5.18
N ASP A 66 -23.41 -25.31 -5.61
CA ASP A 66 -24.42 -25.23 -6.66
C ASP A 66 -25.55 -24.34 -6.13
N LEU A 67 -25.50 -23.05 -6.47
CA LEU A 67 -26.53 -22.09 -6.10
C LEU A 67 -27.82 -22.46 -6.86
N SER A 68 -28.68 -23.23 -6.19
CA SER A 68 -30.05 -23.46 -6.66
C SER A 68 -30.80 -22.13 -6.62
N TYR A 69 -31.29 -21.68 -7.78
CA TYR A 69 -32.09 -20.46 -7.87
C TYR A 69 -33.35 -20.56 -6.99
N ALA A 70 -33.46 -19.70 -5.99
CA ALA A 70 -34.67 -19.51 -5.20
C ALA A 70 -35.33 -18.18 -5.62
N PRO A 71 -36.52 -18.22 -6.25
CA PRO A 71 -37.27 -17.00 -6.53
C PRO A 71 -37.79 -16.37 -5.23
N LEU A 72 -37.85 -15.03 -5.22
CA LEU A 72 -38.43 -14.22 -4.15
C LEU A 72 -39.96 -14.40 -4.07
#